data_AF-A0AA51HIN0-F1
#
_entry.id   AF-A0AA51HIN0-F1
#
_cell.length_a   1.000
_cell.length_b   1.000
_cell.length_c   1.000
_cell.angle_alpha   90.00
_cell.angle_beta   90.00
_cell.angle_gamma   90.00
#
_symmetry.space_group_name_H-M   'P 1'
#
loop_
_entity.id
_entity.type
_entity.pdbx_description
1 polymer ?
#
loop_
_entity_poly.entity_id
_entity_poly.type
_entity_poly.pdbx_seq_one_letter_code
_entity_poly.pdbx_strand_id
1 'polypeptide(L)' 'MDKCPHCNAEVFNHDLTKYCIACGKELKINTCKNSSCIICKEQVILPNYASYCPACGKHTTSYIDIDF' A
#
# COMPACT_ATOMS: atom_id res chain seq x y z
N MET A 1 4.53 -3.16 14.95
CA MET A 1 5.35 -2.16 14.21
C MET A 1 5.55 -2.66 12.80
N ASP A 2 5.21 -1.84 11.81
CA ASP A 2 5.42 -2.16 10.40
C ASP A 2 6.92 -2.26 10.09
N LYS A 3 7.31 -3.18 9.20
CA LYS A 3 8.69 -3.37 8.75
C LYS A 3 8.81 -3.08 7.25
N CYS A 4 9.92 -2.48 6.85
CA CYS A 4 10.19 -2.20 5.44
C CYS A 4 10.39 -3.52 4.66
N PRO A 5 9.67 -3.76 3.55
CA PRO A 5 9.80 -4.99 2.77
C PRO A 5 11.15 -5.11 2.05
N HIS A 6 11.92 -4.03 1.90
CA HIS A 6 13.22 -4.05 1.22
C HIS A 6 14.41 -4.33 2.14
N CYS A 7 14.39 -3.86 3.39
CA CYS A 7 15.54 -3.96 4.29
C CYS A 7 15.18 -4.42 5.71
N ASN A 8 13.91 -4.74 5.97
CA ASN A 8 13.38 -5.18 7.26
C ASN A 8 13.58 -4.20 8.43
N ALA A 9 13.98 -2.95 8.14
CA ALA A 9 14.08 -1.89 9.12
C ALA A 9 12.70 -1.40 9.57
N GLU A 10 12.67 -0.62 10.65
CA GLU A 10 11.44 0.00 11.13
C GLU A 10 10.88 1.02 10.13
N VAL A 11 9.57 1.13 10.13
CA VAL A 11 8.84 2.09 9.33
C VAL A 11 8.49 3.28 10.19
N PHE A 12 8.88 4.47 9.75
CA PHE A 12 8.33 5.69 10.27
C PHE A 12 6.96 5.91 9.65
N ASN A 13 5.98 6.15 10.51
CA ASN A 13 4.59 6.31 10.12
C ASN A 13 4.14 7.71 10.53
N HIS A 14 3.97 8.59 9.55
CA HIS A 14 3.39 9.93 9.71
C HIS A 14 2.01 9.93 9.07
N ASP A 15 1.10 10.77 9.55
CA ASP A 15 -0.35 10.75 9.21
C ASP A 15 -0.70 10.62 7.72
N LEU A 16 0.21 11.02 6.82
CA LEU A 16 0.02 10.98 5.37
C LEU A 16 1.12 10.21 4.61
N THR A 17 2.19 9.77 5.30
CA THR A 17 3.34 9.14 4.63
C THR A 17 3.96 8.06 5.51
N LYS A 18 4.26 6.91 4.90
CA LYS A 18 5.11 5.88 5.50
C LYS A 18 6.44 5.91 4.80
N TYR A 19 7.53 5.93 5.54
CA TYR A 19 8.86 5.76 4.94
C TYR A 19 9.73 4.85 5.80
N CYS A 20 10.63 4.17 5.13
CA CYS A 20 11.65 3.32 5.73
C CYS A 20 12.74 4.18 6.37
N ILE A 21 12.98 4.06 7.68
CA ILE A 21 14.00 4.90 8.36
C ILE A 21 15.43 4.60 7.87
N ALA A 22 15.70 3.37 7.44
CA ALA A 22 17.05 2.96 7.06
C ALA A 22 17.36 3.20 5.58
N CYS A 23 16.36 3.08 4.72
CA CYS A 23 16.52 3.11 3.27
C CYS A 23 15.90 4.34 2.60
N GLY A 24 15.21 5.19 3.36
CA GLY A 24 14.58 6.43 2.87
C GLY A 24 13.43 6.22 1.89
N LYS A 25 13.09 4.98 1.56
CA LYS A 25 12.07 4.66 0.56
C LYS A 25 10.68 4.96 1.11
N GLU A 26 9.92 5.74 0.36
CA GLU A 26 8.50 5.94 0.63
C GLU A 26 7.75 4.61 0.46
N LEU A 27 7.13 4.16 1.54
CA LEU A 27 6.30 2.98 1.58
C LEU A 27 4.89 3.42 1.22
N LYS A 28 4.59 3.37 -0.08
CA LYS A 28 3.27 3.73 -0.60
C LYS A 28 2.19 2.93 0.14
N ILE A 29 1.22 3.65 0.66
CA ILE A 29 0.07 3.09 1.36
C ILE A 29 -0.72 2.25 0.34
N ASN A 30 -1.06 1.02 0.70
CA ASN A 30 -1.82 0.16 -0.17
C ASN A 30 -3.29 0.61 -0.20
N THR A 31 -3.80 0.97 -1.36
CA THR A 31 -5.18 1.43 -1.56
C THR A 31 -5.76 0.81 -2.83
N CYS A 32 -7.07 0.89 -3.02
CA CYS A 32 -7.69 0.43 -4.25
C CYS A 32 -7.31 1.34 -5.44
N LYS A 33 -6.91 0.77 -6.60
CA LYS A 33 -6.63 1.55 -7.83
C LYS A 33 -7.91 2.03 -8.55
N ASN A 34 -9.07 1.47 -8.22
CA ASN A 34 -10.34 1.83 -8.86
C ASN A 34 -10.97 3.05 -8.20
N SER A 35 -10.83 4.22 -8.83
CA SER A 35 -11.39 5.50 -8.37
C SER A 35 -12.91 5.49 -8.17
N SER A 36 -13.63 4.58 -8.82
CA SER A 36 -15.09 4.44 -8.64
C SER A 36 -15.46 3.60 -7.42
N CYS A 37 -14.53 2.86 -6.84
CA CYS A 37 -14.76 2.01 -5.66
C CYS A 37 -14.87 2.85 -4.38
N ILE A 38 -15.81 2.49 -3.50
CA ILE A 38 -16.01 3.15 -2.21
C ILE A 38 -14.74 3.16 -1.34
N ILE A 39 -14.01 2.04 -1.29
CA ILE A 39 -12.72 1.93 -0.60
C ILE A 39 -11.69 2.93 -1.14
N CYS A 40 -11.69 3.20 -2.44
CA CYS A 40 -10.81 4.22 -3.03
C CYS A 40 -11.28 5.63 -2.70
N LYS A 41 -12.59 5.90 -2.78
CA LYS A 41 -13.17 7.23 -2.48
C LYS A 41 -12.96 7.64 -1.03
N GLU A 42 -13.08 6.69 -0.12
CA GLU A 42 -12.87 6.87 1.32
C GLU A 42 -11.40 6.74 1.73
N GLN A 43 -10.49 6.51 0.77
CA GLN A 43 -9.04 6.34 1.00
C GLN A 43 -8.72 5.28 2.06
N VAL A 44 -9.51 4.20 2.10
CA VAL A 44 -9.34 3.12 3.07
C VAL A 44 -8.02 2.40 2.79
N ILE A 45 -7.19 2.32 3.83
CA ILE A 45 -5.90 1.63 3.79
C ILE A 45 -6.14 0.12 3.79
N LEU A 46 -5.66 -0.55 2.76
CA LEU A 46 -5.70 -2.00 2.64
C LEU A 46 -4.42 -2.61 3.22
N PRO A 47 -4.46 -3.89 3.67
CA PRO A 47 -3.26 -4.59 4.09
C PRO A 47 -2.20 -4.60 2.98
N ASN A 48 -0.92 -4.47 3.34
CA ASN A 48 0.17 -4.37 2.34
C ASN A 48 0.30 -5.60 1.42
N TYR A 49 -0.25 -6.74 1.82
CA TYR A 49 -0.29 -7.98 1.02
C TYR A 49 -1.53 -8.11 0.12
N ALA A 50 -2.51 -7.21 0.23
CA ALA A 50 -3.73 -7.30 -0.54
C ALA A 50 -3.48 -6.83 -1.98
N SER A 51 -3.45 -7.78 -2.92
CA SER A 51 -3.33 -7.52 -4.37
C SER A 51 -4.66 -7.05 -5.01
N TYR A 52 -5.78 -7.36 -4.37
CA TYR A 52 -7.13 -7.04 -4.85
C TYR A 52 -7.94 -6.32 -3.79
N CYS A 53 -8.76 -5.38 -4.21
CA CYS A 53 -9.68 -4.64 -3.36
C CYS A 53 -10.89 -5.52 -3.02
N PRO A 54 -11.21 -5.75 -1.74
CA PRO A 54 -12.31 -6.65 -1.35
C PRO A 54 -13.69 -6.11 -1.74
N ALA A 55 -13.85 -4.80 -1.93
CA ALA A 55 -15.14 -4.20 -2.28
C ALA A 55 -15.47 -4.22 -3.77
N CYS A 56 -14.46 -4.14 -4.65
CA CYS A 56 -14.71 -4.07 -6.11
C CYS A 56 -13.94 -5.11 -6.94
N GLY A 57 -13.10 -5.94 -6.32
CA GLY A 57 -12.29 -6.95 -6.99
C GLY A 57 -11.17 -6.41 -7.89
N LYS A 58 -11.01 -5.08 -8.01
CA LYS A 58 -9.95 -4.46 -8.82
C LYS A 58 -8.61 -4.45 -8.09
N HIS A 59 -7.53 -4.29 -8.84
CA HIS A 59 -6.17 -4.23 -8.30
C HIS A 59 -5.99 -3.10 -7.28
N THR A 60 -5.07 -3.32 -6.37
CA THR A 60 -4.62 -2.33 -5.40
C THR A 60 -3.30 -1.69 -5.85
N THR A 61 -2.83 -0.67 -5.15
CA THR A 61 -1.54 -0.01 -5.43
C THR A 61 -0.35 -0.93 -5.14
N SER A 62 -0.51 -1.97 -4.32
CA SER A 62 0.49 -3.03 -4.10
C SER A 62 0.43 -4.18 -5.11
N TYR A 63 -0.54 -4.22 -6.02
CA TYR A 63 -0.52 -5.20 -7.11
C TYR A 63 0.70 -4.97 -8.00
N ILE A 64 1.55 -6.00 -8.11
CA ILE A 64 2.69 -6.05 -9.02
C ILE A 64 2.20 -6.73 -10.29
N ASP A 65 2.07 -5.98 -11.38
CA ASP A 65 1.89 -6.55 -12.72
C ASP A 65 3.15 -7.36 -13.05
N ILE A 66 3.06 -8.69 -12.98
CA ILE A 66 4.11 -9.58 -13.49
C ILE A 66 3.85 -9.71 -14.99
N ASP A 67 4.28 -8.72 -15.77
CA ASP A 67 4.37 -8.85 -17.21
C ASP A 67 5.54 -9.79 -17.55
N PHE A 68 5.23 -10.98 -18.07
CA PHE A 68 6.19 -11.92 -18.64
C PHE A 68 6.49 -11.58 -20.10
#